data_AF-A0A4R5AV64-F1
#
_entry.id   AF-A0A4R5AV64-F1
#
_cell.length_a   1.000
_cell.length_b   1.000
_cell.length_c   1.000
_cell.angle_alpha   90.00
_cell.angle_beta   90.00
_cell.angle_gamma   90.00
#
_symmetry.space_group_name_H-M   'P 1'
#
loop_
_entity.id
_entity.type
_entity.pdbx_description
1 polymer ?
#
loop_
_entity_poly.entity_id
_entity_poly.type
_entity_poly.pdbx_seq_one_letter_code
_entity_poly.pdbx_strand_id
1 'polypeptide(L)'
;MFVCAACGLVYELALVALGSYLIGNSITQASIVLSVMVFAMGVGSLAAKPLQDRAAAAFAVVEGALALAGGVSVLALYAAFAWFDVYATALVAVAFAVGALIGAEIPLLMTLLQRIRKQDAGSAVADLFAADYVGALIGGLAFPFLLLPVFGHIKGALLTGVVNAVAGIAVVLWLFRRQVGRGTRIALVSGMAAVLAVLGGTYALADGFEVAARHALYGDAAAHASGERTRP
;
A
#
# COMPACT_ATOMS: atom_id res chain seq x y z
N MET A 1 9.18 -7.48 8.99
CA MET A 1 8.47 -6.56 9.90
C MET A 1 8.81 -5.11 9.60
N PHE A 2 10.03 -4.62 9.88
CA PHE A 2 10.43 -3.24 9.53
C PHE A 2 10.09 -2.84 8.09
N VAL A 3 10.29 -3.76 7.14
CA VAL A 3 9.99 -3.55 5.72
C VAL A 3 8.48 -3.43 5.44
N CYS A 4 7.63 -4.22 6.12
CA CYS A 4 6.18 -4.17 5.95
C CYS A 4 5.62 -2.84 6.48
N ALA A 5 6.04 -2.45 7.69
CA ALA A 5 5.71 -1.15 8.27
C ALA A 5 6.20 0.02 7.40
N ALA A 6 7.41 -0.07 6.84
CA ALA A 6 7.91 0.93 5.90
C ALA A 6 7.02 1.03 4.65
N CYS A 7 6.59 -0.10 4.07
CA CYS A 7 5.70 -0.11 2.91
C CYS A 7 4.32 0.49 3.23
N GLY A 8 3.74 0.14 4.38
CA GLY A 8 2.48 0.71 4.87
C GLY A 8 2.51 2.23 4.92
N LEU A 9 3.56 2.81 5.52
CA LEU A 9 3.71 4.25 5.59
C LEU A 9 3.98 4.88 4.21
N VAL A 10 4.74 4.21 3.34
CA VAL A 10 4.95 4.69 1.97
C VAL A 10 3.62 4.80 1.22
N TYR A 11 2.72 3.82 1.37
CA TYR A 11 1.39 3.90 0.73
C TYR A 11 0.57 5.06 1.28
N GLU A 12 0.55 5.26 2.60
CA GLU A 12 -0.12 6.39 3.22
C GLU A 12 0.38 7.73 2.66
N LEU A 13 1.70 7.92 2.63
CA LEU A 13 2.30 9.14 2.11
C LEU A 13 2.08 9.32 0.61
N ALA A 14 2.04 8.22 -0.16
CA ALA A 14 1.72 8.27 -1.58
C ALA A 14 0.28 8.76 -1.82
N LEU A 15 -0.69 8.32 -1.02
CA LEU A 15 -2.07 8.78 -1.08
C LEU A 15 -2.19 10.26 -0.69
N VAL A 16 -1.51 10.68 0.39
CA VAL A 16 -1.48 12.09 0.82
C VAL A 16 -0.85 12.99 -0.24
N ALA A 17 0.29 12.58 -0.79
CA ALA A 17 1.01 13.33 -1.82
C ALA A 17 0.18 13.46 -3.09
N LEU A 18 -0.47 12.38 -3.54
CA LEU A 18 -1.30 12.40 -4.73
C LEU A 18 -2.54 13.29 -4.55
N GLY A 19 -3.21 13.24 -3.40
CA GLY A 19 -4.34 14.13 -3.11
C GLY A 19 -3.94 15.58 -3.07
N SER A 20 -2.78 15.87 -2.49
CA SER A 20 -2.21 17.22 -2.48
C SER A 20 -1.89 17.69 -3.90
N TYR A 21 -1.35 16.81 -4.75
CA TYR A 21 -0.97 17.11 -6.12
C TYR A 21 -2.17 17.36 -7.04
N LEU A 22 -3.24 16.57 -6.92
CA LEU A 22 -4.43 16.66 -7.80
C LEU A 22 -5.43 17.71 -7.34
N ILE A 23 -5.62 17.90 -6.03
CA ILE A 23 -6.65 18.79 -5.47
C ILE A 23 -6.06 20.11 -4.94
N GLY A 24 -4.74 20.17 -4.68
CA GLY A 24 -4.05 21.39 -4.24
C GLY A 24 -4.15 21.73 -2.75
N ASN A 25 -4.98 21.02 -1.97
CA ASN A 25 -5.16 21.27 -0.53
C ASN A 25 -4.52 20.18 0.33
N SER A 26 -3.24 20.34 0.67
CA SER A 26 -2.44 19.32 1.35
C SER A 26 -2.93 18.97 2.75
N ILE A 27 -3.39 19.96 3.53
CA ILE A 27 -3.82 19.74 4.93
C ILE A 27 -5.09 18.89 4.96
N THR A 28 -6.09 19.22 4.13
CA THR A 28 -7.34 18.46 4.08
C THR A 28 -7.11 17.04 3.58
N GLN A 29 -6.27 16.85 2.57
CA GLN A 29 -5.97 15.53 2.01
C GLN A 29 -5.23 14.64 3.01
N ALA A 30 -4.22 15.20 3.69
CA ALA A 30 -3.55 14.52 4.79
C ALA A 30 -4.55 14.11 5.88
N SER A 31 -5.42 15.03 6.29
CA SER A 31 -6.40 14.78 7.36
C SER A 31 -7.39 13.68 6.99
N ILE A 32 -7.88 13.65 5.75
CA ILE A 32 -8.79 12.61 5.26
C ILE A 32 -8.09 11.26 5.24
N VAL A 33 -6.92 11.16 4.59
CA VAL A 33 -6.19 9.90 4.45
C VAL A 33 -5.83 9.36 5.83
N LEU A 34 -5.22 10.16 6.70
CA LEU A 34 -4.85 9.77 8.06
C LEU A 34 -6.06 9.28 8.86
N SER A 35 -7.14 10.06 8.91
CA SER A 35 -8.32 9.72 9.73
C SER A 35 -9.01 8.46 9.24
N VAL A 36 -9.19 8.33 7.91
CA VAL A 36 -9.82 7.16 7.29
C VAL A 36 -8.94 5.93 7.47
N MET A 37 -7.63 6.03 7.25
CA MET A 37 -6.69 4.92 7.41
C MET A 37 -6.63 4.46 8.87
N VAL A 38 -6.54 5.36 9.85
CA VAL A 38 -6.53 5.00 11.27
C VAL A 38 -7.81 4.31 11.70
N PHE A 39 -8.97 4.82 11.28
CA PHE A 39 -10.25 4.16 11.52
C PHE A 39 -10.28 2.76 10.88
N ALA A 40 -9.87 2.66 9.61
CA ALA A 40 -9.83 1.41 8.88
C ALA A 40 -8.85 0.40 9.49
N MET A 41 -7.70 0.86 9.99
CA MET A 41 -6.74 0.02 10.72
C MET A 41 -7.41 -0.62 11.94
N GLY A 42 -8.22 0.13 12.69
CA GLY A 42 -9.04 -0.40 13.77
C GLY A 42 -9.99 -1.50 13.28
N VAL A 43 -10.74 -1.26 12.21
CA VAL A 43 -11.66 -2.24 11.60
C VAL A 43 -10.91 -3.50 11.14
N GLY A 44 -9.79 -3.34 10.44
CA GLY A 44 -8.93 -4.41 9.96
C GLY A 44 -8.38 -5.29 11.08
N SER A 45 -7.95 -4.66 12.18
CA SER A 45 -7.43 -5.39 13.34
C SER A 45 -8.50 -6.28 14.01
N LEU A 46 -9.76 -5.83 14.02
CA LEU A 46 -10.89 -6.62 14.53
C LEU A 46 -11.25 -7.75 13.55
N ALA A 47 -11.30 -7.45 12.25
CA ALA A 47 -11.56 -8.42 11.20
C ALA A 47 -10.48 -9.51 11.11
N ALA A 48 -9.25 -9.23 11.56
CA ALA A 48 -8.15 -10.17 11.59
C ALA A 48 -8.25 -11.26 12.68
N LYS A 49 -9.11 -11.09 13.69
CA LYS A 49 -9.26 -12.05 14.80
C LYS A 49 -9.54 -13.50 14.34
N PRO A 50 -10.55 -13.78 13.49
CA PRO A 50 -10.80 -15.15 12.99
C PRO A 50 -9.68 -15.71 12.12
N LEU A 51 -8.79 -14.87 11.59
CA LEU A 51 -7.67 -15.29 10.73
C LEU A 51 -6.44 -15.76 11.54
N GLN A 52 -6.43 -15.56 12.86
CA GLN A 52 -5.29 -15.88 13.73
C GLN A 52 -4.99 -17.38 13.84
N ASP A 53 -5.99 -18.25 13.64
CA ASP A 53 -5.77 -19.71 13.65
C ASP A 53 -4.76 -20.13 12.59
N ARG A 54 -4.85 -19.50 11.41
CA ARG A 54 -3.96 -19.68 10.25
C ARG A 54 -3.08 -18.46 10.01
N ALA A 55 -2.61 -17.83 11.09
CA ALA A 55 -1.94 -16.53 11.04
C ALA A 55 -0.85 -16.43 9.96
N ALA A 56 -0.05 -17.48 9.73
CA ALA A 56 1.03 -17.45 8.74
C ALA A 56 0.49 -17.35 7.30
N ALA A 57 -0.55 -18.12 6.97
CA ALA A 57 -1.16 -18.08 5.64
C ALA A 57 -1.98 -16.79 5.46
N ALA A 58 -2.73 -16.39 6.49
CA ALA A 58 -3.48 -15.14 6.49
C ALA A 58 -2.56 -13.93 6.29
N PHE A 59 -1.43 -13.89 6.99
CA PHE A 59 -0.44 -12.83 6.86
C PHE A 59 0.10 -12.74 5.43
N ALA A 60 0.51 -13.85 4.79
CA ALA A 60 0.95 -13.81 3.39
C ALA A 60 -0.14 -13.32 2.42
N VAL A 61 -1.40 -13.69 2.67
CA VAL A 61 -2.53 -13.22 1.84
C VAL A 61 -2.77 -11.72 2.04
N VAL A 62 -2.75 -11.23 3.29
CA VAL A 62 -2.89 -9.81 3.62
C VAL A 62 -1.75 -9.01 3.00
N GLU A 63 -0.51 -9.47 3.10
CA GLU A 63 0.66 -8.81 2.50
C GLU A 63 0.59 -8.76 0.98
N GLY A 64 0.15 -9.85 0.34
CA GLY A 64 -0.06 -9.88 -1.11
C GLY A 64 -1.20 -8.95 -1.54
N ALA A 65 -2.30 -8.92 -0.80
CA ALA A 65 -3.41 -8.01 -1.05
C ALA A 65 -3.00 -6.55 -0.82
N LEU A 66 -2.24 -6.26 0.22
CA LEU A 66 -1.71 -4.94 0.54
C LEU A 66 -0.71 -4.47 -0.51
N ALA A 67 0.16 -5.37 -0.99
CA ALA A 67 1.08 -5.10 -2.09
C ALA A 67 0.35 -4.72 -3.38
N LEU A 68 -0.74 -5.41 -3.71
CA LEU A 68 -1.58 -5.08 -4.88
C LEU A 68 -2.34 -3.78 -4.67
N ALA A 69 -3.11 -3.67 -3.59
CA ALA A 69 -3.96 -2.52 -3.31
C ALA A 69 -3.14 -1.24 -3.17
N GLY A 70 -2.05 -1.30 -2.39
CA GLY A 70 -1.10 -0.20 -2.20
C GLY A 70 -0.31 0.10 -3.48
N GLY A 71 0.21 -0.91 -4.17
CA GLY A 71 1.02 -0.72 -5.38
C GLY A 71 0.24 -0.12 -6.56
N VAL A 72 -1.02 -0.53 -6.75
CA VAL A 72 -1.88 -0.06 -7.84
C VAL A 72 -2.67 1.20 -7.46
N SER A 73 -2.71 1.57 -6.17
CA SER A 73 -3.51 2.69 -5.64
C SER A 73 -3.33 4.00 -6.41
N VAL A 74 -2.09 4.45 -6.59
CA VAL A 74 -1.77 5.72 -7.24
C VAL A 74 -2.25 5.74 -8.69
N LEU A 75 -2.06 4.64 -9.42
CA LEU A 75 -2.53 4.48 -10.79
C LEU A 75 -4.07 4.56 -10.86
N ALA A 76 -4.74 3.82 -9.97
CA ALA A 76 -6.20 3.80 -9.90
C ALA A 76 -6.79 5.18 -9.58
N LEU A 77 -6.13 5.94 -8.69
CA LEU A 77 -6.55 7.28 -8.34
C LEU A 77 -6.31 8.31 -9.44
N TYR A 78 -5.20 8.22 -10.16
CA TYR A 78 -5.00 8.99 -11.40
C TYR A 78 -6.11 8.68 -12.41
N ALA A 79 -6.46 7.40 -12.57
CA ALA A 79 -7.53 7.02 -13.49
C ALA A 79 -8.90 7.54 -13.06
N ALA A 80 -9.22 7.43 -11.76
CA ALA A 80 -10.46 7.93 -11.17
C ALA A 80 -10.62 9.44 -11.33
N PHE A 81 -9.52 10.19 -11.25
CA PHE A 81 -9.49 11.63 -11.49
C PHE A 81 -9.63 11.95 -12.99
N ALA A 82 -8.81 11.34 -13.84
CA ALA A 82 -8.71 11.72 -15.25
C ALA A 82 -9.92 11.31 -16.10
N TRP A 83 -10.58 10.19 -15.80
CA TRP A 83 -11.67 9.67 -16.65
C TRP A 83 -13.04 9.65 -16.00
N PHE A 84 -13.12 9.62 -14.67
CA PHE A 84 -14.38 9.31 -13.98
C PHE A 84 -14.89 10.42 -13.05
N ASP A 85 -14.10 11.47 -12.79
CA ASP A 85 -14.44 12.59 -11.89
C ASP A 85 -14.92 12.15 -10.49
N VAL A 86 -14.46 10.98 -10.02
CA VAL A 86 -14.85 10.38 -8.72
C VAL A 86 -13.66 10.22 -7.76
N TYR A 87 -12.67 11.10 -7.89
CA TYR A 87 -11.41 11.04 -7.14
C TYR A 87 -11.62 10.95 -5.62
N ALA A 88 -12.47 11.80 -5.04
CA ALA A 88 -12.66 11.86 -3.59
C ALA A 88 -13.20 10.52 -3.03
N THR A 89 -14.19 9.93 -3.71
CA THR A 89 -14.76 8.63 -3.32
C THR A 89 -13.73 7.51 -3.49
N ALA A 90 -12.98 7.52 -4.60
CA ALA A 90 -11.92 6.54 -4.84
C ALA A 90 -10.81 6.63 -3.79
N LEU A 91 -10.40 7.84 -3.41
CA LEU A 91 -9.38 8.08 -2.38
C LEU A 91 -9.82 7.48 -1.04
N VAL A 92 -11.05 7.77 -0.61
CA VAL A 92 -11.59 7.24 0.65
C VAL A 92 -11.68 5.70 0.60
N ALA A 93 -12.14 5.13 -0.51
CA ALA A 93 -12.22 3.68 -0.66
C ALA A 93 -10.85 2.99 -0.63
N VAL A 94 -9.87 3.56 -1.33
CA VAL A 94 -8.49 3.04 -1.37
C VAL A 94 -7.81 3.21 -0.02
N ALA A 95 -7.92 4.39 0.61
CA ALA A 95 -7.40 4.64 1.96
C ALA A 95 -8.00 3.67 2.98
N PHE A 96 -9.31 3.43 2.91
CA PHE A 96 -9.97 2.45 3.78
C PHE A 96 -9.46 1.03 3.52
N ALA A 97 -9.37 0.60 2.26
CA ALA A 97 -8.90 -0.75 1.92
C ALA A 97 -7.45 -0.98 2.37
N VAL A 98 -6.55 -0.05 2.06
CA VAL A 98 -5.13 -0.11 2.46
C VAL A 98 -5.01 -0.06 3.98
N GLY A 99 -5.70 0.88 4.64
CA GLY A 99 -5.70 1.00 6.10
C GLY A 99 -6.23 -0.26 6.80
N ALA A 100 -7.31 -0.87 6.31
CA ALA A 100 -7.83 -2.12 6.86
C ALA A 100 -6.83 -3.28 6.70
N LEU A 101 -6.12 -3.36 5.57
CA LEU A 101 -5.10 -4.38 5.36
C LEU A 101 -3.89 -4.18 6.28
N ILE A 102 -3.41 -2.94 6.44
CA ILE A 102 -2.33 -2.61 7.40
C ILE A 102 -2.77 -2.97 8.83
N GLY A 103 -3.99 -2.60 9.23
CA GLY A 103 -4.49 -2.89 10.57
C GLY A 103 -4.65 -4.38 10.87
N ALA A 104 -4.94 -5.18 9.84
CA ALA A 104 -5.01 -6.63 9.96
C ALA A 104 -3.62 -7.27 10.20
N GLU A 105 -2.54 -6.60 9.81
CA GLU A 105 -1.17 -7.10 9.93
C GLU A 105 -0.75 -7.28 11.41
N ILE A 106 -1.04 -6.29 12.25
CA ILE A 106 -0.57 -6.23 13.65
C ILE A 106 -1.03 -7.46 14.46
N PRO A 107 -2.33 -7.83 14.51
CA PRO A 107 -2.78 -9.02 15.26
C PRO A 107 -2.21 -10.34 14.72
N LEU A 108 -2.05 -10.44 13.40
CA LEU A 108 -1.48 -11.63 12.76
C LEU A 108 0.00 -11.77 13.13
N LEU A 109 0.79 -10.72 12.98
CA LEU A 109 2.21 -10.70 13.36
C LEU A 109 2.40 -10.98 14.85
N MET A 110 1.57 -10.38 15.71
CA MET A 110 1.63 -10.63 17.15
C MET A 110 1.43 -12.11 17.46
N THR A 111 0.44 -12.74 16.82
CA THR A 111 0.19 -14.18 16.95
C THR A 111 1.38 -15.00 16.46
N LEU A 112 2.03 -14.60 15.35
CA LEU A 112 3.21 -15.28 14.83
C LEU A 112 4.41 -15.16 15.77
N LEU A 113 4.67 -13.97 16.31
CA LEU A 113 5.78 -13.72 17.25
C LEU A 113 5.60 -14.51 18.55
N GLN A 114 4.39 -14.52 19.11
CA GLN A 114 4.08 -15.27 20.33
C GLN A 114 4.18 -16.79 20.15
N ARG A 115 3.93 -17.32 18.94
CA ARG A 115 4.13 -18.76 18.65
C ARG A 115 5.61 -19.18 18.67
N ILE A 116 6.53 -18.23 18.51
CA ILE A 116 7.97 -18.51 18.37
C ILE A 116 8.73 -18.18 19.64
N ARG A 117 8.37 -17.07 20.30
CA ARG A 117 8.99 -16.63 21.56
C ARG A 117 7.97 -16.79 22.69
N LYS A 118 8.33 -17.60 23.70
CA LYS A 118 7.66 -17.57 25.01
C LYS A 118 8.13 -16.30 25.73
N GLN A 119 7.46 -15.21 25.44
CA GLN A 119 7.72 -13.90 26.04
C GLN A 119 6.41 -13.32 26.55
N ASP A 120 6.50 -12.50 27.59
CA ASP A 120 5.34 -11.79 28.11
C ASP A 120 4.73 -10.93 27.02
N ALA A 121 3.40 -10.85 26.99
CA ALA A 121 2.67 -10.13 25.95
C ALA A 121 3.15 -8.67 25.81
N GLY A 122 3.48 -8.01 26.92
CA GLY A 122 4.01 -6.65 26.92
C GLY A 122 5.34 -6.51 26.15
N SER A 123 6.26 -7.46 26.31
CA SER A 123 7.56 -7.43 25.59
C SER A 123 7.38 -7.70 24.10
N ALA A 124 6.47 -8.60 23.72
CA ALA A 124 6.15 -8.83 22.31
C ALA A 124 5.54 -7.59 21.65
N VAL A 125 4.65 -6.88 22.36
CA VAL A 125 4.06 -5.62 21.88
C VAL A 125 5.12 -4.53 21.75
N ALA A 126 6.02 -4.38 22.72
CA ALA A 126 7.08 -3.40 22.68
C ALA A 126 8.03 -3.62 21.48
N ASP A 127 8.44 -4.85 21.23
CA ASP A 127 9.26 -5.21 20.07
C ASP A 127 8.53 -4.93 18.75
N LEU A 128 7.22 -5.21 18.71
CA LEU A 128 6.38 -4.96 17.54
C LEU A 128 6.35 -3.45 17.24
N PHE A 129 6.05 -2.61 18.25
CA PHE A 129 6.04 -1.16 18.07
C PHE A 129 7.42 -0.60 17.75
N ALA A 130 8.49 -1.11 18.35
CA ALA A 130 9.84 -0.67 18.02
C ALA A 130 10.16 -0.94 16.54
N ALA A 131 9.77 -2.12 16.05
CA ALA A 131 9.95 -2.45 14.64
C ALA A 131 9.06 -1.63 13.70
N ASP A 132 7.84 -1.33 14.13
CA ASP A 132 6.92 -0.47 13.40
C ASP A 132 7.47 0.97 13.30
N TYR A 133 7.90 1.57 14.39
CA TYR A 133 8.46 2.92 14.40
C TYR A 133 9.73 3.07 13.56
N VAL A 134 10.62 2.08 13.61
CA VAL A 134 11.82 2.09 12.74
C VAL A 134 11.42 1.92 11.28
N GLY A 135 10.46 1.03 10.98
CA GLY A 135 9.91 0.88 9.63
C GLY A 135 9.28 2.16 9.11
N ALA A 136 8.43 2.80 9.91
CA ALA A 136 7.80 4.07 9.64
C ALA A 136 8.84 5.18 9.39
N LEU A 137 9.89 5.28 10.22
CA LEU A 137 10.97 6.24 9.95
C LEU A 137 11.62 6.00 8.58
N ILE A 138 11.96 4.74 8.27
CA ILE A 138 12.60 4.39 7.00
C ILE A 138 11.67 4.68 5.82
N GLY A 139 10.41 4.23 5.87
CA GLY A 139 9.42 4.46 4.82
C GLY A 139 9.11 5.94 4.62
N GLY A 140 9.01 6.68 5.72
CA GLY A 140 8.64 8.09 5.75
C GLY A 140 9.70 9.01 5.17
N LEU A 141 10.97 8.61 5.29
CA LEU A 141 12.09 9.28 4.63
C LEU A 141 12.32 8.74 3.21
N ALA A 142 12.22 7.43 3.01
CA ALA A 142 12.45 6.81 1.71
C ALA A 142 11.45 7.30 0.65
N PHE A 143 10.18 7.54 1.02
CA PHE A 143 9.18 8.01 0.07
C PHE A 143 9.53 9.37 -0.56
N PRO A 144 9.63 10.48 0.20
CA PRO A 144 9.88 11.80 -0.38
C PRO A 144 11.31 11.99 -0.90
N PHE A 145 12.32 11.32 -0.32
CA PHE A 145 13.74 11.56 -0.66
C PHE A 145 14.33 10.56 -1.65
N LEU A 146 13.75 9.37 -1.81
CA LEU A 146 14.29 8.33 -2.70
C LEU A 146 13.26 7.87 -3.73
N LEU A 147 12.08 7.41 -3.31
CA LEU A 147 11.10 6.84 -4.23
C LEU A 147 10.52 7.91 -5.16
N LEU A 148 10.08 9.03 -4.59
CA LEU A 148 9.45 10.09 -5.34
C LEU A 148 10.41 10.77 -6.34
N PRO A 149 11.66 11.13 -5.99
CA PRO A 149 12.57 11.80 -6.93
C PRO A 149 13.11 10.85 -8.02
N VAL A 150 13.31 9.57 -7.70
CA VAL A 150 13.93 8.61 -8.64
C VAL A 150 12.89 7.94 -9.53
N PHE A 151 11.73 7.59 -8.99
CA PHE A 151 10.71 6.79 -9.70
C PHE A 151 9.41 7.54 -9.93
N GLY A 152 9.14 8.65 -9.21
CA GLY A 152 7.85 9.32 -9.27
C GLY A 152 6.74 8.58 -8.53
N HIS A 153 5.53 9.14 -8.57
CA HIS A 153 4.39 8.67 -7.77
C HIS A 153 3.97 7.23 -8.13
N ILE A 154 3.75 6.94 -9.42
CA ILE A 154 3.18 5.65 -9.87
C ILE A 154 4.19 4.52 -9.68
N LYS A 155 5.38 4.65 -10.28
CA LYS A 155 6.42 3.61 -10.22
C LYS A 155 6.96 3.42 -8.80
N GLY A 156 7.03 4.48 -8.00
CA GLY A 156 7.40 4.41 -6.58
C GLY A 156 6.43 3.54 -5.76
N ALA A 157 5.12 3.72 -5.94
CA ALA A 157 4.11 2.88 -5.28
C ALA A 157 4.18 1.41 -5.75
N LEU A 158 4.32 1.17 -7.05
CA LEU A 158 4.45 -0.19 -7.60
C LEU A 158 5.69 -0.94 -7.07
N LEU A 159 6.84 -0.26 -7.01
CA LEU A 159 8.07 -0.84 -6.45
C LEU A 159 7.91 -1.13 -4.96
N THR A 160 7.23 -0.27 -4.22
CA THR A 160 6.88 -0.52 -2.81
C THR A 160 6.00 -1.77 -2.71
N GLY A 161 5.03 -1.94 -3.61
CA GLY A 161 4.25 -3.17 -3.79
C GLY A 161 5.13 -4.42 -3.91
N VAL A 162 6.12 -4.38 -4.80
CA VAL A 162 7.04 -5.50 -5.02
C VAL A 162 7.85 -5.80 -3.76
N VAL A 163 8.41 -4.78 -3.11
CA VAL A 163 9.18 -4.93 -1.86
C VAL A 163 8.30 -5.53 -0.76
N ASN A 164 7.05 -5.06 -0.63
CA ASN A 164 6.09 -5.55 0.35
C ASN A 164 5.76 -7.03 0.13
N ALA A 165 5.41 -7.39 -1.12
CA ALA A 165 5.12 -8.76 -1.52
C ALA A 165 6.29 -9.72 -1.22
N VAL A 166 7.51 -9.31 -1.58
CA VAL A 166 8.74 -10.09 -1.32
C VAL A 166 9.01 -10.22 0.17
N ALA A 167 8.88 -9.13 0.93
CA ALA A 167 9.07 -9.16 2.38
C ALA A 167 8.04 -10.06 3.07
N GLY A 168 6.76 -9.94 2.72
CA GLY A 168 5.68 -10.74 3.29
C GLY A 168 5.86 -12.24 3.04
N ILE A 169 6.14 -12.65 1.80
CA ILE A 169 6.36 -14.07 1.50
C ILE A 169 7.66 -14.59 2.12
N ALA A 170 8.73 -13.77 2.18
CA ALA A 170 9.98 -14.14 2.83
C ALA A 170 9.78 -14.42 4.32
N VAL A 171 9.01 -13.58 5.02
CA VAL A 171 8.66 -13.81 6.44
C VAL A 171 7.94 -15.14 6.59
N VAL A 172 6.92 -15.42 5.78
CA VAL A 172 6.15 -16.68 5.92
C VAL A 172 7.00 -17.91 5.61
N LEU A 173 7.79 -17.86 4.53
CA LEU A 173 8.63 -18.98 4.11
C LEU A 173 9.81 -19.20 5.06
N TRP A 174 10.37 -18.15 5.67
CA TRP A 174 11.49 -18.29 6.60
C TRP A 174 11.03 -18.75 7.98
N LEU A 175 10.00 -18.11 8.52
CA LEU A 175 9.54 -18.30 9.89
C LEU A 175 8.70 -19.59 10.07
N PHE A 176 7.93 -19.99 9.04
CA PHE A 176 7.02 -21.13 9.12
C PHE A 176 7.35 -22.29 8.17
N ARG A 177 8.61 -22.37 7.70
CA ARG A 177 9.07 -23.44 6.77
C ARG A 177 8.73 -24.88 7.20
N ARG A 178 8.57 -25.12 8.50
CA ARG A 178 8.27 -26.45 9.08
C ARG A 178 6.80 -26.67 9.45
N GLN A 179 5.99 -25.61 9.48
CA GLN A 179 4.58 -25.66 9.92
C GLN A 179 3.59 -25.58 8.74
N VAL A 180 4.03 -25.10 7.58
CA VAL A 180 3.18 -24.98 6.39
C VAL A 180 3.25 -26.27 5.57
N GLY A 181 2.10 -26.93 5.39
CA GLY A 181 1.98 -28.10 4.51
C GLY A 181 2.37 -27.77 3.07
N ARG A 182 2.86 -28.77 2.31
CA ARG A 182 3.35 -28.59 0.93
C ARG A 182 2.33 -27.91 0.02
N GLY A 183 1.05 -28.31 0.10
CA GLY A 183 -0.02 -27.70 -0.69
C GLY A 183 -0.23 -26.21 -0.41
N THR A 184 -0.35 -25.83 0.87
CA THR A 184 -0.47 -24.42 1.28
C THR A 184 0.75 -23.61 0.84
N ARG A 185 1.95 -24.17 0.96
CA ARG A 185 3.18 -23.49 0.53
C ARG A 185 3.18 -23.20 -0.97
N ILE A 186 2.80 -24.19 -1.79
CA ILE A 186 2.71 -24.01 -3.24
C ILE A 186 1.68 -22.93 -3.56
N ALA A 187 0.49 -22.98 -2.95
CA ALA A 187 -0.57 -21.98 -3.16
C ALA A 187 -0.13 -20.55 -2.79
N LEU A 188 0.58 -20.38 -1.67
CA LEU A 188 1.10 -19.07 -1.25
C LEU A 188 2.17 -18.55 -2.20
N VAL A 189 3.09 -19.41 -2.64
CA VAL A 189 4.14 -19.03 -3.60
C VAL A 189 3.53 -18.68 -4.96
N SER A 190 2.58 -19.47 -5.47
CA SER A 190 1.91 -19.18 -6.73
C SER A 190 1.07 -17.90 -6.65
N GLY A 191 0.37 -17.69 -5.53
CA GLY A 191 -0.37 -16.45 -5.29
C GLY A 191 0.54 -15.23 -5.28
N MET A 192 1.68 -15.30 -4.58
CA MET A 192 2.63 -14.18 -4.56
C MET A 192 3.32 -13.98 -5.91
N ALA A 193 3.60 -15.05 -6.65
CA ALA A 193 4.11 -14.94 -8.02
C ALA A 193 3.10 -14.23 -8.94
N ALA A 194 1.80 -14.51 -8.79
CA ALA A 194 0.75 -13.80 -9.51
C ALA A 194 0.69 -12.31 -9.12
N VAL A 195 0.79 -11.99 -7.82
CA VAL A 195 0.88 -10.60 -7.33
C VAL A 195 2.06 -9.87 -7.99
N LEU A 196 3.25 -10.47 -7.97
CA LEU A 196 4.45 -9.90 -8.57
C LEU A 196 4.32 -9.75 -10.09
N ALA A 197 3.67 -10.69 -10.77
CA ALA A 197 3.41 -10.60 -12.21
C ALA A 197 2.48 -9.44 -12.54
N VAL A 198 1.42 -9.22 -11.75
CA VAL A 198 0.51 -8.08 -11.92
C VAL A 198 1.24 -6.76 -11.67
N LEU A 199 2.00 -6.65 -10.58
CA LEU A 199 2.78 -5.43 -10.29
C LEU A 199 3.83 -5.14 -11.36
N GLY A 200 4.58 -6.16 -11.78
CA GLY A 200 5.60 -6.04 -12.82
C GLY A 200 5.02 -5.70 -14.20
N GLY A 201 3.89 -6.33 -14.57
CA GLY A 201 3.16 -6.00 -15.79
C GLY A 201 2.63 -4.57 -15.77
N THR A 202 2.06 -4.14 -14.63
CA THR A 202 1.59 -2.76 -14.45
C THR A 202 2.75 -1.76 -14.53
N TYR A 203 3.90 -2.09 -13.94
CA TYR A 203 5.11 -1.27 -14.03
C TYR A 203 5.60 -1.10 -15.47
N ALA A 204 5.62 -2.19 -16.25
CA ALA A 204 6.02 -2.14 -17.66
C ALA A 204 5.08 -1.28 -18.52
N LEU A 205 3.81 -1.20 -18.15
CA LEU A 205 2.79 -0.38 -18.84
C LEU A 205 2.68 1.04 -18.27
N ALA A 206 3.35 1.34 -17.15
CA ALA A 206 3.18 2.59 -16.41
C ALA A 206 3.61 3.83 -17.21
N ASP A 207 4.66 3.73 -18.04
CA ASP A 207 5.14 4.85 -18.86
C ASP A 207 4.08 5.32 -19.86
N GLY A 208 3.40 4.38 -20.52
CA GLY A 208 2.32 4.69 -21.46
C GLY A 208 1.12 5.34 -20.76
N PHE A 209 0.78 4.86 -19.56
CA PHE A 209 -0.28 5.45 -18.75
C PHE A 209 0.07 6.85 -18.27
N GLU A 210 1.31 7.08 -17.81
CA GLU A 210 1.73 8.40 -17.32
C GLU A 210 1.68 9.45 -18.43
N VAL A 211 2.09 9.09 -19.65
CA VAL A 211 1.95 9.95 -20.84
C VAL A 211 0.48 10.23 -21.16
N ALA A 212 -0.37 9.20 -21.15
CA ALA A 212 -1.81 9.34 -21.43
C ALA A 212 -2.53 10.19 -20.38
N ALA A 213 -2.24 9.96 -19.09
CA ALA A 213 -2.80 10.71 -17.99
C ALA A 213 -2.37 12.19 -18.02
N ARG A 214 -1.09 12.47 -18.34
CA ARG A 214 -0.61 13.85 -18.54
C ARG A 214 -1.32 14.53 -19.72
N HIS A 215 -1.56 13.82 -20.82
CA HIS A 215 -2.32 14.38 -21.94
C HIS A 215 -3.77 14.68 -21.57
N ALA A 216 -4.44 13.82 -20.80
CA ALA A 216 -5.79 14.09 -20.31
C ALA A 216 -5.80 15.31 -19.36
N LEU A 217 -4.85 15.41 -18.43
CA LEU A 217 -4.77 16.51 -17.47
C LEU A 217 -4.43 17.87 -18.10
N TYR A 218 -3.47 17.89 -19.02
CA TYR A 218 -2.92 19.14 -19.59
C TYR A 218 -3.47 19.47 -20.98
N GLY A 219 -3.95 18.48 -21.74
CA GLY A 219 -4.55 18.67 -23.06
C GLY A 219 -5.86 19.46 -22.98
N ASP A 220 -6.68 19.20 -21.95
CA ASP A 220 -7.91 19.95 -21.72
C ASP A 220 -7.64 21.40 -21.26
N ALA A 221 -6.57 21.63 -20.49
CA ALA A 221 -6.14 22.96 -20.06
C ALA A 221 -5.67 23.83 -21.26
N ALA A 222 -4.97 23.24 -22.23
CA ALA A 222 -4.55 23.93 -23.45
C ALA A 222 -5.74 24.28 -24.37
N ALA A 223 -6.74 23.39 -24.47
CA ALA A 223 -7.97 23.61 -25.23
C ALA A 223 -8.86 24.72 -24.63
N HIS A 224 -8.94 24.81 -23.30
CA HIS A 224 -9.68 25.87 -22.61
C HIS A 224 -8.99 27.24 -22.74
N ALA A 225 -7.65 27.29 -22.62
CA ALA A 225 -6.88 28.52 -22.77
C ALA A 225 -6.89 29.08 -24.21
N SER A 226 -7.10 28.21 -25.22
CA SER A 226 -7.22 28.65 -26.62
C SER A 226 -8.64 29.05 -27.03
N GLY A 227 -9.68 28.55 -26.33
CA GLY A 227 -11.07 29.01 -26.51
C GLY A 227 -11.38 30.39 -25.92
N GLU A 228 -10.66 30.80 -24.88
CA GLU A 228 -10.83 32.12 -24.23
C GLU A 228 -10.17 33.27 -25.02
N ARG A 229 -9.19 32.96 -25.89
CA ARG A 229 -8.51 33.93 -26.75
C ARG A 229 -9.26 34.27 -28.04
N THR A 230 -10.40 33.63 -28.28
CA THR A 230 -11.20 33.74 -29.52
C THR A 230 -12.59 34.33 -29.33
N ARG A 231 -12.93 34.88 -28.15
CA ARG A 231 -14.16 35.66 -27.98
C ARG A 231 -13.84 37.16 -28.16
N PRO A 232 -14.35 37.80 -29.23
CA PRO A 232 -14.17 39.23 -29.48
C PRO A 232 -14.95 40.11 -28.48
#